data_AF-A0A8J6HX76-F1
#
_entry.id   AF-A0A8J6HX76-F1
#
_cell.length_a   1.000
_cell.length_b   1.000
_cell.length_c   1.000
_cell.angle_alpha   90.00
_cell.angle_beta   90.00
_cell.angle_gamma   90.00
#
_symmetry.space_group_name_H-M   'P 1'
#
loop_
_entity.id
_entity.type
_entity.pdbx_description
1 polymer ?
#
loop_
_entity_poly.entity_id
_entity_poly.type
_entity_poly.pdbx_seq_one_letter_code
_entity_poly.pdbx_strand_id
1 'polypeptide(L)'
;MEILLNGPVVAGYQVYEDFYLYKKGVYKHVTGQKMGNHAVKIVGWGTENGTLYWLVANSWGRNWGDLGGFFKILRGKNHCGIESNIVTAKSSSSKGRTAAGRCKTGLRSLPPAAYSETNLCYLLCGKYRVIYEE
;
A
#
# COMPACT_ATOMS: atom_id res chain seq x y z
N MET A 1 11.69 -10.37 2.99
CA MET A 1 11.25 -9.49 4.10
C MET A 1 12.01 -8.15 4.01
N GLU A 2 11.94 -7.51 2.83
CA GLU A 2 12.78 -6.35 2.44
C GLU A 2 12.09 -5.00 2.70
N ILE A 3 10.75 -5.02 2.62
CA ILE A 3 9.84 -3.89 2.86
C ILE A 3 10.01 -3.25 4.25
N LEU A 4 10.40 -4.05 5.24
CA LEU A 4 10.61 -3.58 6.62
C LEU A 4 11.88 -2.75 6.79
N LEU A 5 12.85 -2.90 5.89
CA LEU A 5 14.20 -2.33 6.05
C LEU A 5 14.52 -1.22 5.04
N ASN A 6 13.93 -1.28 3.84
CA ASN A 6 14.37 -0.42 2.72
C ASN A 6 13.28 0.53 2.20
N GLY A 7 12.21 0.73 2.95
CA GLY A 7 11.13 1.62 2.52
C GLY A 7 10.08 0.95 1.62
N PRO A 8 9.17 1.75 1.06
CA PRO A 8 8.18 1.29 0.08
C PRO A 8 8.82 0.58 -1.11
N VAL A 9 8.12 -0.42 -1.64
CA VAL A 9 8.61 -1.21 -2.77
C VAL A 9 7.65 -1.13 -3.93
N VAL A 10 8.18 -1.20 -5.15
CA VAL A 10 7.37 -1.33 -6.35
C VAL A 10 7.09 -2.81 -6.57
N ALA A 11 5.84 -3.17 -6.78
CA ALA A 11 5.43 -4.54 -7.07
C ALA A 11 4.67 -4.60 -8.39
N GLY A 12 4.96 -5.62 -9.19
CA GLY A 12 4.16 -5.99 -10.36
C GLY A 12 3.16 -7.09 -10.01
N TYR A 13 1.91 -6.96 -10.42
CA TYR A 13 0.89 -8.01 -10.27
C TYR A 13 0.01 -8.13 -11.51
N GLN A 14 -0.71 -9.25 -11.62
CA GLN A 14 -1.63 -9.51 -12.72
C GLN A 14 -3.00 -8.90 -12.41
N VAL A 15 -3.51 -8.11 -13.34
CA VAL A 15 -4.83 -7.48 -13.25
C VAL A 15 -5.85 -8.34 -13.99
N TYR A 16 -7.01 -8.53 -13.35
CA TYR A 16 -8.16 -9.24 -13.90
C TYR A 16 -9.35 -8.29 -14.01
N GLU A 17 -10.37 -8.66 -14.79
CA GLU A 17 -11.58 -7.85 -15.00
C GLU A 17 -12.28 -7.46 -13.69
N ASP A 18 -12.37 -8.39 -12.74
CA ASP A 18 -12.99 -8.16 -11.44
C ASP A 18 -12.28 -7.09 -10.60
N PHE A 19 -11.01 -6.79 -10.88
CA PHE A 19 -10.25 -5.76 -10.17
C PHE A 19 -10.74 -4.34 -10.48
N TYR A 20 -11.24 -4.09 -11.69
CA TYR A 20 -11.79 -2.77 -12.05
C TYR A 20 -13.02 -2.40 -11.22
N LEU A 21 -13.76 -3.41 -10.77
CA LEU A 21 -14.95 -3.27 -9.93
C LEU A 21 -14.62 -3.24 -8.43
N TYR A 22 -13.35 -3.35 -8.05
CA TYR A 22 -12.94 -3.31 -6.65
C TYR A 22 -13.34 -1.97 -6.00
N LYS A 23 -13.98 -2.07 -4.83
CA LYS A 23 -14.37 -0.93 -4.01
C LYS A 23 -13.74 -0.96 -2.62
N LYS A 24 -13.85 -2.11 -1.93
CA LYS A 24 -13.42 -2.27 -0.53
C LYS A 24 -13.03 -3.70 -0.19
N GLY A 25 -12.44 -3.89 0.99
CA GLY A 25 -12.04 -5.18 1.53
C GLY A 25 -10.66 -5.63 1.06
N VAL A 26 -10.31 -6.90 1.27
CA VAL A 26 -9.08 -7.50 0.73
C VAL A 26 -9.38 -8.14 -0.60
N TYR A 27 -8.83 -7.58 -1.69
CA TYR A 27 -9.00 -8.10 -3.03
C TYR A 27 -8.46 -9.54 -3.13
N LYS A 28 -9.32 -10.40 -3.68
CA LYS A 28 -9.03 -11.75 -4.12
C LYS A 28 -9.70 -11.89 -5.48
N HIS A 29 -8.94 -12.33 -6.46
CA HIS A 29 -9.48 -12.64 -7.76
C HIS A 29 -10.42 -13.84 -7.64
N VAL A 30 -11.62 -13.73 -8.20
CA VAL A 30 -12.62 -14.79 -8.19
C VAL A 30 -13.09 -15.09 -9.61
N THR A 31 -13.24 -14.06 -10.45
CA THR A 31 -13.85 -14.20 -11.78
C THR A 31 -13.23 -13.24 -12.79
N GLY A 32 -13.36 -13.57 -14.08
CA GLY A 32 -12.95 -12.68 -15.18
C GLY A 32 -11.59 -13.02 -15.76
N GLN A 33 -11.34 -12.51 -16.96
CA GLN A 33 -10.12 -12.79 -17.70
C GLN A 33 -8.94 -11.92 -17.22
N LYS A 34 -7.73 -12.40 -17.52
CA LYS A 34 -6.51 -11.63 -17.29
C LYS A 34 -6.47 -10.48 -18.29
N MET A 35 -6.42 -9.25 -17.77
CA MET A 35 -6.38 -8.03 -18.57
C MET A 35 -4.96 -7.52 -18.81
N GLY A 36 -3.99 -7.93 -17.98
CA GLY A 36 -2.59 -7.57 -18.16
C GLY A 36 -1.78 -7.65 -16.88
N ASN A 37 -0.64 -6.96 -16.89
CA ASN A 37 0.21 -6.75 -15.71
C ASN A 37 0.18 -5.26 -15.34
N HIS A 38 0.24 -4.95 -14.04
CA HIS A 38 0.26 -3.57 -13.54
C HIS A 38 1.31 -3.42 -12.44
N ALA A 39 1.96 -2.25 -12.40
CA ALA A 39 2.98 -1.90 -11.42
C ALA A 39 2.43 -0.90 -10.41
N VAL A 40 2.63 -1.19 -9.12
CA VAL A 40 2.03 -0.46 -8.00
C VAL A 40 3.02 -0.30 -6.85
N LYS A 41 2.78 0.69 -5.96
CA LYS A 41 3.63 0.93 -4.78
C LYS A 41 3.03 0.27 -3.55
N ILE A 42 3.72 -0.70 -2.96
CA ILE A 42 3.34 -1.27 -1.66
C ILE A 42 3.81 -0.30 -0.59
N VAL A 43 2.85 0.21 0.19
CA VAL A 43 3.09 1.22 1.23
C VAL A 43 2.92 0.67 2.64
N GLY A 44 2.38 -0.54 2.78
CA GLY A 44 2.11 -1.12 4.09
C GLY A 44 1.52 -2.51 4.04
N TRP A 45 1.16 -3.03 5.22
CA TRP A 45 0.49 -4.33 5.37
C TRP A 45 -0.34 -4.37 6.65
N GLY A 46 -1.16 -5.40 6.77
CA GLY A 46 -1.92 -5.64 7.99
C GLY A 46 -2.71 -6.93 7.95
N THR A 47 -3.70 -6.97 8.84
CA THR A 47 -4.66 -8.06 8.95
C THR A 47 -6.05 -7.45 9.05
N GLU A 48 -7.01 -7.96 8.27
CA GLU A 48 -8.42 -7.57 8.31
C GLU A 48 -9.24 -8.85 8.40
N ASN A 49 -10.04 -8.99 9.48
CA ASN A 49 -10.88 -10.17 9.72
C ASN A 49 -10.11 -11.51 9.57
N GLY A 50 -8.90 -11.59 10.13
CA GLY A 50 -8.02 -12.76 10.03
C GLY A 50 -7.31 -12.94 8.68
N THR A 51 -7.59 -12.10 7.69
CA THR A 51 -6.94 -12.14 6.37
C THR A 51 -5.77 -11.17 6.32
N LEU A 52 -4.57 -11.68 6.04
CA LEU A 52 -3.37 -10.87 5.82
C LEU A 52 -3.47 -10.12 4.49
N TYR A 53 -3.10 -8.84 4.46
CA TYR A 53 -3.07 -8.05 3.22
C TYR A 53 -1.83 -7.17 3.08
N TRP A 54 -1.52 -6.83 1.83
CA TRP A 54 -0.69 -5.70 1.44
C TRP A 54 -1.58 -4.47 1.23
N LEU A 55 -1.15 -3.32 1.76
CA LEU A 55 -1.75 -2.02 1.45
C LEU A 55 -0.96 -1.39 0.31
N VAL A 56 -1.67 -1.06 -0.77
CA VAL A 56 -1.06 -0.69 -2.03
C VAL A 56 -1.63 0.62 -2.52
N ALA A 57 -0.76 1.55 -2.92
CA ALA A 57 -1.13 2.77 -3.60
C ALA A 57 -1.26 2.49 -5.10
N ASN A 58 -2.45 2.76 -5.66
CA ASN A 58 -2.70 2.66 -7.10
C ASN A 58 -2.41 4.00 -7.79
N SER A 59 -2.27 3.98 -9.11
CA SER A 59 -2.00 5.14 -9.96
C SER A 59 -3.23 5.63 -10.74
N TRP A 60 -4.43 5.15 -10.40
CA TRP A 60 -5.69 5.48 -11.10
C TRP A 60 -6.46 6.66 -10.48
N GLY A 61 -5.75 7.53 -9.76
CA GLY A 61 -6.33 8.69 -9.10
C GLY A 61 -7.04 8.37 -7.78
N ARG A 62 -7.36 9.43 -7.03
CA ARG A 62 -7.92 9.33 -5.66
C ARG A 62 -9.37 8.87 -5.63
N ASN A 63 -10.09 9.01 -6.74
CA ASN A 63 -11.51 8.64 -6.83
C ASN A 63 -11.71 7.14 -7.11
N TRP A 64 -10.61 6.39 -7.29
CA TRP A 64 -10.67 4.96 -7.53
C TRP A 64 -10.66 4.18 -6.20
N GLY A 65 -11.61 3.24 -6.09
CA GLY A 65 -11.90 2.53 -4.84
C GLY A 65 -12.43 3.43 -3.72
N ASP A 66 -12.80 2.82 -2.59
CA ASP A 66 -13.36 3.55 -1.44
C ASP A 66 -12.27 4.02 -0.46
N LEU A 67 -10.99 3.72 -0.74
CA LEU A 67 -9.85 4.04 0.10
C LEU A 67 -9.01 5.22 -0.43
N GLY A 68 -9.55 6.03 -1.34
CA GLY A 68 -8.86 7.23 -1.81
C GLY A 68 -7.71 6.95 -2.78
N GLY A 69 -7.84 5.97 -3.68
CA GLY A 69 -6.79 5.54 -4.61
C GLY A 69 -5.92 4.38 -4.10
N PHE A 70 -6.27 3.79 -2.96
CA PHE A 70 -5.56 2.65 -2.37
C PHE A 70 -6.40 1.37 -2.48
N PHE A 71 -5.73 0.22 -2.45
CA PHE A 71 -6.40 -1.06 -2.32
C PHE A 71 -5.64 -2.00 -1.40
N LYS A 72 -6.34 -3.03 -0.95
CA LYS A 72 -5.76 -4.14 -0.20
C LYS A 72 -5.79 -5.38 -1.06
N ILE A 73 -4.72 -6.15 -1.06
CA ILE A 73 -4.61 -7.42 -1.78
C ILE A 73 -4.06 -8.50 -0.87
N LEU A 74 -4.51 -9.74 -1.06
CA LEU A 74 -4.13 -10.88 -0.24
C LEU A 74 -2.60 -11.05 -0.19
N ARG A 75 -2.08 -11.18 1.04
CA ARG A 75 -0.66 -11.36 1.33
C ARG A 75 -0.36 -12.78 1.79
N GLY A 76 0.83 -13.28 1.46
CA GLY A 76 1.36 -14.57 1.92
C GLY A 76 0.94 -15.77 1.07
N LYS A 77 0.29 -15.53 -0.07
CA LYS A 77 -0.11 -16.56 -1.04
C LYS A 77 0.34 -16.24 -2.46
N ASN A 78 1.23 -15.26 -2.64
CA ASN A 78 1.62 -14.72 -3.95
C ASN A 78 0.41 -14.43 -4.86
N HIS A 79 -0.64 -13.84 -4.28
CA HIS A 79 -1.92 -13.67 -4.96
C HIS A 79 -1.75 -12.74 -6.18
N CYS A 80 -2.26 -13.15 -7.34
CA CYS A 80 -2.03 -12.49 -8.63
C CYS A 80 -0.53 -12.26 -8.97
N GLY A 81 0.39 -13.02 -8.38
CA GLY A 81 1.83 -12.88 -8.62
C GLY A 81 2.47 -11.63 -8.00
N ILE A 82 1.79 -10.93 -7.09
CA ILE A 82 2.30 -9.66 -6.52
C ILE A 82 3.60 -9.83 -5.72
N GLU A 83 3.87 -11.03 -5.20
CA GLU A 83 5.07 -11.33 -4.42
C GLU A 83 6.22 -11.84 -5.31
N SER A 84 5.96 -12.13 -6.60
CA SER A 84 6.98 -12.57 -7.55
C SER A 84 7.81 -11.42 -8.13
N ASN A 85 7.22 -10.24 -8.31
CA ASN A 85 7.86 -9.13 -9.03
C ASN A 85 8.00 -7.91 -8.12
N ILE A 86 8.72 -8.07 -7.02
CA ILE A 86 9.04 -6.98 -6.10
C ILE A 86 10.38 -6.37 -6.52
N VAL A 87 10.35 -5.09 -6.89
CA VAL A 87 11.52 -4.28 -7.20
C VAL A 87 11.76 -3.30 -6.06
N THR A 88 12.97 -3.32 -5.53
CA THR A 88 13.41 -2.43 -4.46
C THR A 88 14.63 -1.66 -4.92
N ALA A 89 14.64 -0.35 -4.74
CA ALA A 89 15.87 0.45 -4.86
C ALA A 89 16.51 0.57 -3.48
N LYS A 90 17.78 0.16 -3.35
CA LYS A 90 18.59 0.51 -2.19
C LYS A 90 19.30 1.81 -2.50
N SER A 91 18.95 2.90 -1.82
CA SER A 91 19.79 4.09 -1.85
C SER A 91 21.02 3.81 -0.98
N SER A 92 22.22 3.83 -1.55
CA SER A 92 23.47 3.80 -0.80
C SER A 92 23.68 5.16 -0.11
N SER A 93 22.91 5.41 0.95
CA SER A 93 23.06 6.62 1.76
C SER A 93 24.15 6.43 2.81
N SER A 94 25.20 7.25 2.71
CA SER A 94 26.24 7.44 3.72
C SER A 94 25.60 7.91 5.03
N LYS A 95 25.61 7.06 6.07
CA LYS A 95 25.33 7.38 7.48
C LYS A 95 24.34 8.55 7.70
N GLY A 96 23.09 8.38 7.28
CA GLY A 96 21.96 9.20 7.69
C GLY A 96 21.24 8.53 8.87
N ARG A 97 21.10 9.25 9.99
CA ARG A 97 20.57 8.76 11.28
C ARG A 97 19.22 8.04 11.12
N THR A 98 19.16 6.77 11.50
CA THR A 98 17.92 6.00 11.65
C THR A 98 17.13 6.59 12.82
N ALA A 99 16.19 7.50 12.54
CA ALA A 99 15.22 7.95 13.53
C ALA A 99 14.02 7.01 13.48
N ALA A 100 13.91 6.10 14.44
CA ALA A 100 12.66 5.41 14.72
C ALA A 100 11.64 6.46 15.21
N GLY A 101 10.88 7.04 14.27
CA GLY A 101 9.84 8.02 14.54
C GLY A 101 8.75 7.43 15.43
N ARG A 102 8.79 7.75 16.72
CA ARG A 102 7.74 7.42 17.68
C ARG A 102 6.44 8.10 17.24
N CYS A 103 5.40 7.32 16.96
CA CYS A 103 4.05 7.82 16.72
C CYS A 103 3.63 8.70 17.90
N LYS A 104 3.63 10.03 17.72
CA LYS A 104 3.08 10.95 18.72
C LYS A 104 1.56 10.92 18.55
N THR A 105 0.89 10.19 19.43
CA THR A 105 -0.55 10.23 19.63
C THR A 105 -0.94 11.65 20.06
N GLY A 106 -1.39 12.46 19.10
CA GLY A 106 -1.81 13.84 19.31
C GLY A 106 -2.82 14.23 18.25
N LEU A 107 -4.05 13.73 18.41
CA LEU A 107 -5.18 14.07 17.55
C LEU A 107 -5.48 15.58 17.73
N ARG A 108 -5.16 16.41 16.74
CA ARG A 108 -5.83 17.71 16.55
C ARG A 108 -6.48 17.68 15.18
N SER A 109 -7.79 17.93 15.16
CA SER A 109 -8.64 17.98 13.97
C SER A 109 -8.08 18.97 12.95
N LEU A 110 -7.55 18.45 11.84
CA LEU A 110 -7.18 19.26 10.68
C LEU A 110 -8.40 19.43 9.76
N PRO A 111 -8.60 20.62 9.18
CA PRO A 111 -9.75 20.89 8.31
C PRO A 111 -9.71 20.09 7.00
N PRO A 112 -10.87 19.88 6.34
CA PRO A 112 -11.02 18.95 5.21
C PRO A 112 -10.23 19.28 3.91
N ALA A 113 -9.46 20.38 3.88
CA ALA A 113 -8.82 20.88 2.67
C ALA A 113 -7.30 20.65 2.60
N ALA A 114 -6.67 20.07 3.63
CA ALA A 114 -5.23 19.80 3.63
C ALA A 114 -4.95 18.30 3.49
N TYR A 115 -5.12 17.74 2.29
CA TYR A 115 -4.67 16.38 1.97
C TYR A 115 -3.45 16.43 1.03
N SER A 116 -2.30 16.83 1.57
CA SER A 116 -0.99 16.50 0.98
C SER A 116 -0.74 15.00 1.13
N GLU A 117 0.17 14.42 0.31
CA GLU A 117 0.58 13.01 0.43
C GLU A 117 1.02 12.64 1.85
N THR A 118 1.60 13.61 2.56
CA THR A 118 2.00 13.51 3.96
C THR A 118 0.81 13.27 4.90
N ASN A 119 -0.29 14.01 4.75
CA ASN A 119 -1.47 13.87 5.61
C ASN A 119 -2.24 12.56 5.36
N LEU A 120 -2.20 12.05 4.12
CA LEU A 120 -2.73 10.72 3.82
C LEU A 120 -1.90 9.62 4.49
N CYS A 121 -0.58 9.73 4.47
CA CYS A 121 0.30 8.80 5.20
C CYS A 121 0.02 8.81 6.71
N TYR A 122 -0.21 9.98 7.31
CA TYR A 122 -0.58 10.09 8.73
C TYR A 122 -1.93 9.43 9.06
N LEU A 123 -2.96 9.66 8.23
CA LEU A 123 -4.27 9.02 8.40
C LEU A 123 -4.20 7.50 8.23
N LEU A 124 -3.38 7.05 7.27
CA LEU A 124 -3.16 5.62 7.07
C LEU A 124 -2.37 5.01 8.23
N CYS A 125 -1.39 5.69 8.81
CA CYS A 125 -0.62 5.18 9.96
C CYS A 125 -1.48 4.94 11.21
N GLY A 126 -2.55 5.72 11.42
CA GLY A 126 -3.48 5.48 12.52
C GLY A 126 -4.34 4.22 12.35
N LYS A 127 -4.45 3.69 11.12
CA LYS A 127 -5.35 2.59 10.76
C LYS A 127 -4.64 1.35 10.18
N TYR A 128 -3.40 1.53 9.70
CA TYR A 128 -2.61 0.56 8.94
C TYR A 128 -1.13 0.63 9.33
N ARG A 129 -0.38 -0.47 9.20
CA ARG A 129 1.09 -0.40 9.32
C ARG A 129 1.64 0.12 8.00
N VAL A 130 2.11 1.36 8.00
CA VAL A 130 2.61 2.09 6.82
C VAL A 130 4.13 2.25 6.93
N ILE A 131 4.81 2.23 5.79
CA ILE A 131 6.25 2.49 5.67
C ILE A 131 6.43 3.95 5.28
N TYR A 132 7.24 4.68 6.03
CA TYR A 132 7.55 6.07 5.73
C TYR A 132 8.80 6.16 4.85
N GLU A 133 8.74 7.03 3.84
CA GLU A 133 9.92 7.68 3.26
C GLU A 133 10.04 9.04 3.97
N GLU A 134 11.21 9.37 4.50
CA GLU A 134 11.54 10.75 4.92
C GLU A 134 11.89 11.61 3.70
#